data_AF-A0A2H9LJH7-F1
#
_entry.id   AF-A0A2H9LJH7-F1
#
_cell.length_a   1.000
_cell.length_b   1.000
_cell.length_c   1.000
_cell.angle_alpha   90.00
_cell.angle_beta   90.00
_cell.angle_gamma   90.00
#
_symmetry.space_group_name_H-M   'P 1'
#
loop_
_entity.id
_entity.type
_entity.pdbx_description
1 polymer ?
#
loop_
_entity_poly.entity_id
_entity_poly.type
_entity_poly.pdbx_seq_one_letter_code
_entity_poly.pdbx_strand_id
1 'polypeptide(L)'
;MCKEPQPQMDAGTLYIFGLALIFTGTVVVIIVALLLSLSKVKGKGESRGGGAIIIGPIPIIFGTDEKSVKTILIFSLVLTILLLIVTVVLRFASK
;
A
#
# COMPACT_ATOMS: atom_id res chain seq x y z
N MET A 1 3.49 44.49 23.97
CA MET A 1 2.31 43.58 23.91
C MET A 1 2.54 42.60 22.77
N CYS A 2 3.34 41.56 23.01
CA CYS A 2 3.54 40.48 22.06
C CYS A 2 2.37 39.51 22.20
N LYS A 3 1.40 39.59 21.29
CA LYS A 3 0.41 38.53 21.13
C LYS A 3 0.96 37.59 20.07
N GLU A 4 1.60 36.52 20.52
CA GLU A 4 1.92 35.41 19.64
C GLU A 4 0.61 34.89 19.03
N PRO A 5 0.51 34.80 17.70
CA PRO A 5 -0.59 34.12 17.06
C PRO A 5 -0.39 32.62 17.32
N GLN A 6 -1.11 32.11 18.32
CA GLN A 6 -1.26 30.69 18.57
C GLN A 6 -1.74 30.04 17.25
N PRO A 7 -1.01 29.07 16.67
CA PRO A 7 -1.51 28.31 15.53
C PRO A 7 -2.58 27.37 16.06
N GLN A 8 -3.78 27.91 16.23
CA GLN A 8 -5.00 27.12 16.37
C GLN A 8 -5.06 26.28 15.09
N MET A 9 -4.89 24.97 15.22
CA MET A 9 -5.26 24.05 14.16
C MET A 9 -6.78 24.09 14.08
N ASP A 10 -7.29 25.12 13.42
CA ASP A 10 -8.68 25.25 13.05
C ASP A 10 -9.10 23.94 12.40
N ALA A 11 -10.31 23.46 12.71
CA ALA A 11 -10.84 22.24 12.12
C ALA A 11 -10.79 22.31 10.58
N GLY A 12 -10.90 23.51 10.01
CA GLY A 12 -10.67 23.79 8.60
C GLY A 12 -9.23 23.51 8.14
N THR A 13 -8.22 23.85 8.93
CA THR A 13 -6.80 23.56 8.62
C THR A 13 -6.52 22.07 8.66
N LEU A 14 -7.04 21.33 9.66
CA LEU A 14 -6.91 19.87 9.70
C LEU A 14 -7.65 19.18 8.55
N TYR A 15 -8.81 19.70 8.17
CA TYR A 15 -9.54 19.23 7.01
C TYR A 15 -8.73 19.43 5.72
N ILE A 16 -8.14 20.62 5.53
CA ILE A 16 -7.30 20.92 4.37
C ILE A 16 -6.05 20.02 4.32
N PHE A 17 -5.37 19.82 5.45
CA PHE A 17 -4.21 18.92 5.54
C PHE A 17 -4.59 17.46 5.26
N GLY A 18 -5.72 17.00 5.80
CA GLY A 18 -6.23 15.65 5.53
C GLY A 18 -6.57 15.45 4.06
N LEU A 19 -7.25 16.42 3.45
CA LEU A 19 -7.64 16.38 2.04
C LEU A 19 -6.41 16.45 1.12
N ALA A 20 -5.43 17.30 1.45
CA ALA A 20 -4.14 17.35 0.76
C ALA A 20 -3.40 16.01 0.84
N LEU A 21 -3.35 15.37 2.01
CA LEU A 21 -2.66 14.10 2.20
C LEU A 21 -3.34 12.95 1.43
N ILE A 22 -4.67 12.87 1.45
CA ILE A 22 -5.44 11.90 0.66
C ILE A 22 -5.18 12.12 -0.83
N PHE A 23 -5.18 13.37 -1.29
CA PHE A 23 -4.96 13.69 -2.69
C PHE A 23 -3.53 13.31 -3.13
N THR A 24 -2.52 13.69 -2.34
CA THR A 24 -1.12 13.32 -2.60
C THR A 24 -0.94 11.80 -2.60
N GLY A 25 -1.49 11.10 -1.61
CA GLY A 25 -1.42 9.63 -1.55
C GLY A 25 -2.06 8.96 -2.76
N THR A 26 -3.23 9.44 -3.16
CA THR A 26 -3.94 8.94 -4.35
C THR A 26 -3.13 9.17 -5.63
N VAL A 27 -2.58 10.37 -5.82
CA VAL A 27 -1.73 10.70 -6.99
C VAL A 27 -0.50 9.78 -7.04
N VAL A 28 0.17 9.55 -5.91
CA VAL A 28 1.33 8.65 -5.84
C VAL A 28 0.95 7.21 -6.19
N VAL A 29 -0.16 6.69 -5.64
CA VAL A 29 -0.63 5.33 -5.95
C VAL A 29 -0.99 5.21 -7.44
N ILE A 30 -1.65 6.21 -8.01
CA ILE A 30 -1.98 6.23 -9.45
C ILE A 30 -0.71 6.22 -10.30
N ILE A 31 0.29 7.05 -9.98
CA ILE A 31 1.56 7.10 -10.72
C ILE A 31 2.26 5.73 -10.64
N VAL A 32 2.36 5.14 -9.44
CA VAL A 32 2.99 3.84 -9.25
C VAL A 32 2.22 2.74 -10.00
N ALA A 33 0.90 2.71 -9.90
CA ALA A 33 0.06 1.75 -10.61
C ALA A 33 0.21 1.88 -12.13
N LEU A 34 0.25 3.12 -12.64
CA LEU A 34 0.44 3.39 -14.07
C LEU A 34 1.84 2.96 -14.53
N LEU A 35 2.90 3.33 -13.79
CA LEU A 35 4.28 2.91 -14.09
C LEU A 35 4.42 1.39 -14.08
N LEU A 36 3.83 0.71 -13.09
CA LEU A 36 3.84 -0.74 -12.98
C LEU A 36 3.06 -1.42 -14.10
N SER A 37 1.90 -0.86 -14.47
CA SER A 37 1.07 -1.37 -15.56
C SER A 37 1.78 -1.27 -16.91
N LEU A 38 2.40 -0.12 -17.19
CA LEU A 38 3.22 0.10 -18.39
C LEU A 38 4.48 -0.78 -18.39
N SER A 39 5.14 -0.93 -17.24
CA SER A 39 6.32 -1.80 -17.10
C SER A 39 5.96 -3.28 -17.26
N LYS A 40 4.74 -3.69 -16.89
CA LYS A 40 4.24 -5.05 -17.09
C LYS A 40 3.88 -5.37 -18.55
N VAL A 41 3.62 -4.35 -19.38
CA VAL A 41 3.23 -4.53 -20.80
C VAL A 41 4.41 -4.83 -21.73
N LYS A 42 5.65 -4.50 -21.33
CA LYS A 42 6.88 -4.81 -22.09
C LYS A 42 7.44 -6.21 -21.80
N GLY A 43 6.58 -7.13 -21.37
CA GLY A 43 6.89 -8.56 -21.19
C GLY A 43 6.24 -9.35 -22.31
N LYS A 44 7.08 -9.82 -23.24
CA LYS A 44 6.77 -10.63 -24.41
C LYS A 44 5.73 -11.72 -24.10
N GLY A 45 4.71 -11.78 -24.96
CA GLY A 45 3.60 -12.74 -25.03
C GLY A 45 3.68 -13.97 -24.13
N GLU A 46 2.93 -13.95 -23.05
CA GLU A 46 2.09 -15.07 -22.60
C GLU A 46 1.10 -14.47 -21.59
N SER A 47 -0.17 -14.77 -21.81
CA SER A 47 -1.32 -14.21 -21.10
C SER A 47 -1.06 -14.09 -19.59
N ARG A 48 -0.82 -12.86 -19.12
CA ARG A 48 -0.81 -12.48 -17.70
C ARG A 48 -2.23 -12.29 -17.15
N GLY A 49 -3.24 -12.81 -17.85
CA GLY A 49 -4.55 -13.04 -17.27
C GLY A 49 -4.46 -14.32 -16.44
N GLY A 50 -4.71 -14.23 -15.13
CA GLY A 50 -4.89 -15.37 -14.25
C GLY A 50 -6.09 -16.21 -14.69
N GLY A 51 -5.90 -16.97 -15.76
CA GLY A 51 -6.84 -17.95 -16.26
C GLY A 51 -6.61 -19.24 -15.50
N ALA A 52 -7.62 -19.69 -14.77
CA ALA A 52 -7.66 -21.07 -14.31
C ALA A 52 -7.91 -21.96 -15.54
N ILE A 53 -6.95 -22.82 -15.89
CA ILE A 53 -7.20 -23.88 -16.88
C ILE A 53 -7.69 -25.09 -16.09
N ILE A 54 -8.92 -25.49 -16.36
CA ILE A 54 -9.55 -26.68 -15.78
C ILE A 54 -9.20 -27.86 -16.68
N ILE A 55 -8.12 -28.58 -16.37
CA ILE A 55 -7.78 -29.86 -17.02
C ILE A 55 -8.45 -30.96 -16.19
N GLY A 56 -9.71 -31.27 -16.53
CA GLY A 56 -10.53 -32.18 -15.72
C GLY A 56 -10.94 -31.58 -14.37
N PRO A 57 -11.41 -32.37 -13.38
CA PRO A 57 -11.93 -31.87 -12.10
C PRO A 57 -10.87 -31.20 -11.20
N ILE A 58 -9.62 -31.10 -11.65
CA ILE A 58 -8.52 -30.44 -10.95
C ILE A 58 -8.25 -29.08 -11.60
N PRO A 59 -8.67 -27.96 -10.98
CA PRO A 59 -8.32 -26.64 -11.46
C PRO A 59 -6.84 -26.34 -11.16
N ILE A 60 -6.05 -25.99 -12.18
CA ILE A 60 -4.66 -25.53 -11.99
C ILE A 60 -4.59 -24.02 -12.20
N ILE A 61 -4.30 -23.30 -11.11
CA ILE A 61 -4.27 -21.84 -11.08
C ILE A 61 -2.88 -21.37 -11.52
N PHE A 62 -2.77 -20.95 -12.78
CA PHE A 62 -1.58 -20.30 -13.30
C PHE A 62 -1.91 -18.83 -13.58
N GLY A 63 -1.39 -17.91 -12.74
CA GLY A 63 -1.37 -16.49 -13.12
C GLY A 63 -1.83 -15.47 -12.09
N THR A 64 -1.39 -15.57 -10.84
CA THR A 64 -0.87 -14.35 -10.20
C THR A 64 0.64 -14.46 -10.24
N ASP A 65 1.32 -13.43 -10.75
CA ASP A 65 2.76 -13.27 -10.66
C ASP A 65 3.20 -13.78 -9.28
N GLU A 66 3.88 -14.93 -9.23
CA GLU A 66 4.43 -15.51 -8.00
C GLU A 66 5.19 -14.46 -7.17
N LYS A 67 5.75 -13.46 -7.87
CA LYS A 67 6.40 -12.28 -7.35
C LYS A 67 5.44 -11.32 -6.65
N SER A 68 4.26 -11.04 -7.20
CA SER A 68 3.25 -10.20 -6.52
C SER A 68 2.68 -10.88 -5.29
N VAL A 69 2.39 -12.20 -5.34
CA VAL A 69 1.94 -12.93 -4.16
C VAL A 69 3.03 -12.94 -3.08
N LYS A 70 4.28 -13.27 -3.45
CA LYS A 70 5.41 -13.22 -2.52
C LYS A 70 5.63 -11.83 -1.95
N THR A 71 5.57 -10.77 -2.77
CA THR A 71 5.73 -9.40 -2.29
C THR A 71 4.64 -9.05 -1.30
N ILE A 72 3.36 -9.32 -1.60
CA ILE A 72 2.26 -9.00 -0.68
C ILE A 72 2.37 -9.82 0.62
N LEU A 73 2.73 -11.10 0.54
CA LEU A 73 2.94 -11.96 1.71
C LEU A 73 4.11 -11.46 2.58
N ILE A 74 5.25 -11.12 1.97
CA ILE A 74 6.41 -10.59 2.69
C ILE A 74 6.08 -9.23 3.29
N PHE A 75 5.39 -8.36 2.55
CA PHE A 75 4.98 -7.04 3.04
C PHE A 75 4.03 -7.16 4.23
N SER A 76 3.07 -8.07 4.17
CA SER A 76 2.14 -8.37 5.26
C SER A 76 2.86 -8.89 6.50
N LEU A 77 3.82 -9.80 6.32
CA LEU A 77 4.62 -10.35 7.41
C LEU A 77 5.51 -9.28 8.06
N VAL A 78 6.22 -8.50 7.24
CA VAL A 78 7.08 -7.39 7.70
C VAL A 78 6.27 -6.36 8.46
N LEU A 79 5.11 -5.95 7.93
CA LEU A 79 4.26 -4.98 8.59
C LEU A 79 3.75 -5.49 9.93
N THR A 80 3.33 -6.76 10.01
CA THR A 80 2.89 -7.39 11.26
C THR A 80 4.00 -7.39 12.32
N ILE A 81 5.21 -7.81 11.95
CA ILE A 81 6.37 -7.83 12.86
C ILE A 81 6.70 -6.41 13.31
N LEU A 82 6.72 -5.45 12.39
CA LEU A 82 7.01 -4.05 12.69
C LEU A 82 5.99 -3.48 13.69
N LEU A 83 4.70 -3.74 13.49
CA LEU A 83 3.62 -3.28 14.37
C LEU A 83 3.72 -3.94 15.74
N LEU A 84 4.13 -5.21 15.80
CA LEU A 84 4.34 -5.95 17.04
C LEU A 84 5.52 -5.36 17.84
N ILE A 85 6.64 -5.06 17.18
CA ILE A 85 7.79 -4.39 17.81
C ILE A 85 7.37 -3.02 18.33
N VAL A 86 6.71 -2.20 17.50
CA VAL A 86 6.24 -0.87 17.88
C VAL A 86 5.30 -0.95 19.08
N THR A 87 4.37 -1.90 19.08
CA THR A 87 3.45 -2.12 20.20
C THR A 87 4.17 -2.51 21.48
N VAL A 88 5.13 -3.45 21.40
CA VAL A 88 5.94 -3.88 22.56
C VAL A 88 6.79 -2.73 23.09
N VAL A 89 7.44 -1.97 22.20
CA VAL A 89 8.27 -0.81 22.56
C VAL A 89 7.42 0.30 23.17
N LEU A 90 6.27 0.65 22.58
CA LEU A 90 5.33 1.63 23.14
C LEU A 90 4.84 1.21 24.53
N ARG A 91 4.51 -0.07 24.71
CA ARG A 91 4.06 -0.62 26.00
C ARG A 91 5.16 -0.59 27.04
N PHE A 92 6.43 -0.75 26.64
CA PHE A 92 7.57 -0.66 27.54
C PHE A 92 7.94 0.79 27.86
N ALA A 93 7.92 1.68 26.86
CA ALA A 93 8.23 3.10 27.01
C ALA A 93 7.13 3.89 27.74
N SER A 94 5.88 3.41 27.70
CA SER A 94 4.76 4.00 28.45
C SER A 94 4.62 3.44 29.87
N LYS A 95 5.55 2.59 30.31
CA LYS A 95 5.62 2.04 31.67
C LYS A 95 6.78 2.68 32.42
#